data_AF-A0A374VGI7-F1
#
_entry.id   AF-A0A374VGI7-F1
#
_cell.length_a   1.000
_cell.length_b   1.000
_cell.length_c   1.000
_cell.angle_alpha   90.00
_cell.angle_beta   90.00
_cell.angle_gamma   90.00
#
_symmetry.space_group_name_H-M   'P 1'
#
loop_
_entity.id
_entity.type
_entity.pdbx_description
1 polymer ?
#
loop_
_entity_poly.entity_id
_entity_poly.type
_entity_poly.pdbx_seq_one_letter_code
_entity_poly.pdbx_strand_id
1 'polypeptide(L)' 'MTKKRDLERELTEAGYVKLSGTGAKHDKFRRGDVTVTVPRHREIKETTARGIRKEAGLL' A
#
# COMPACT_ATOMS: atom_id res chain seq x y z
N MET A 1 12.39 5.78 7.45
CA MET A 1 11.74 4.51 7.04
C MET A 1 10.27 4.52 7.46
N THR A 2 9.36 3.93 6.70
CA THR A 2 7.92 3.86 7.02
C THR A 2 7.56 2.43 7.41
N LYS A 3 6.85 2.24 8.52
CA LYS A 3 6.34 0.90 8.88
C LYS A 3 5.23 0.52 7.92
N LYS A 4 5.22 -0.73 7.47
CA LYS A 4 4.15 -1.24 6.59
C LYS A 4 2.76 -1.03 7.17
N ARG A 5 2.59 -1.22 8.48
CA ARG A 5 1.29 -1.03 9.17
C ARG A 5 0.76 0.39 9.06
N ASP A 6 1.62 1.40 9.10
CA ASP A 6 1.20 2.79 8.94
C ASP A 6 0.72 3.04 7.52
N LEU A 7 1.46 2.55 6.52
CA LEU A 7 1.06 2.66 5.11
C LEU A 7 -0.25 1.89 4.80
N GLU A 8 -0.41 0.68 5.35
CA GLU A 8 -1.66 -0.08 5.21
C GLU A 8 -2.84 0.65 5.87
N ARG A 9 -2.62 1.32 7.00
CA ARG A 9 -3.64 2.12 7.67
C ARG A 9 -4.04 3.34 6.84
N GLU A 10 -3.07 4.10 6.34
CA GLU A 10 -3.32 5.26 5.45
C GLU A 10 -4.13 4.84 4.21
N LEU A 11 -3.78 3.71 3.58
CA LEU A 11 -4.51 3.17 2.44
C LEU A 11 -5.95 2.79 2.83
N THR A 12 -6.13 2.13 3.97
CA THR A 12 -7.46 1.72 4.46
C THR A 12 -8.33 2.93 4.79
N GLU A 13 -7.78 3.95 5.45
CA GLU A 13 -8.46 5.22 5.76
C GLU A 13 -8.86 5.98 4.49
N ALA A 14 -8.05 5.86 3.43
CA ALA A 14 -8.38 6.41 2.12
C ALA A 14 -9.40 5.58 1.31
N GLY A 15 -9.94 4.50 1.88
CA GLY A 15 -10.95 3.63 1.26
C GLY A 15 -10.39 2.51 0.39
N TYR A 16 -9.10 2.19 0.48
CA TYR A 16 -8.55 1.01 -0.19
C TYR A 16 -8.90 -0.27 0.56
N VAL A 17 -9.31 -1.28 -0.19
CA VAL A 17 -9.56 -2.63 0.33
C VAL A 17 -8.40 -3.53 -0.02
N LYS A 18 -7.88 -4.25 0.97
CA LYS A 18 -6.84 -5.26 0.77
C LYS A 18 -7.41 -6.44 -0.01
N LEU A 19 -6.78 -6.78 -1.13
CA LEU A 19 -7.12 -7.94 -1.92
C LEU A 19 -6.38 -9.17 -1.37
N SER A 20 -7.14 -10.19 -0.98
CA SER A 20 -6.61 -11.49 -0.57
C SER A 20 -6.22 -12.32 -1.79
N GLY A 21 -5.14 -13.11 -1.70
CA GLY A 21 -4.74 -14.07 -2.74
C GLY A 21 -3.67 -13.60 -3.73
N THR A 22 -3.14 -12.39 -3.60
CA THR A 22 -2.09 -11.88 -4.50
C THR A 22 -0.70 -12.14 -3.95
N GLY A 23 -0.04 -13.23 -4.37
CA GLY A 23 1.42 -13.42 -4.35
C GLY A 23 2.17 -13.42 -3.01
N ALA A 24 3.21 -14.25 -2.89
CA ALA A 24 3.98 -14.42 -1.64
C ALA A 24 4.71 -13.14 -1.15
N LYS A 25 4.99 -12.16 -2.02
CA LYS A 25 5.89 -11.02 -1.74
C LYS A 25 5.20 -9.67 -1.51
N HIS A 26 3.96 -9.49 -1.96
CA HIS A 26 3.28 -8.19 -1.92
C HIS A 26 1.80 -8.33 -1.56
N ASP A 27 1.25 -7.37 -0.83
CA ASP A 27 -0.18 -7.19 -0.62
C ASP A 27 -0.73 -6.21 -1.67
N LYS A 28 -1.83 -6.54 -2.34
CA LYS A 28 -2.50 -5.58 -3.25
C LYS A 28 -3.64 -4.88 -2.52
N PHE A 29 -3.83 -3.60 -2.83
CA PHE A 29 -4.88 -2.75 -2.30
C PHE A 29 -5.63 -2.12 -3.47
N ARG A 30 -6.96 -2.18 -3.48
CA ARG A 30 -7.80 -1.65 -4.56
C ARG A 30 -8.84 -0.68 -4.04
N ARG A 31 -9.03 0.43 -4.76
CA ARG A 31 -10.08 1.43 -4.54
C ARG A 31 -10.67 1.81 -5.89
N GLY A 32 -11.89 1.32 -6.17
CA GLY A 32 -12.48 1.45 -7.51
C GLY A 32 -11.57 0.79 -8.56
N ASP A 33 -11.11 1.58 -9.53
CA ASP A 33 -10.20 1.14 -10.60
C ASP A 33 -8.72 1.21 -10.23
N VAL A 34 -8.36 1.95 -9.18
CA VAL A 34 -6.96 2.11 -8.76
C VAL A 34 -6.53 0.90 -7.94
N THR A 35 -5.40 0.31 -8.30
CA THR A 35 -4.79 -0.81 -7.56
C THR A 35 -3.34 -0.50 -7.27
N VAL A 36 -2.96 -0.53 -6.00
CA VAL A 36 -1.58 -0.32 -5.54
C VAL A 36 -1.02 -1.58 -4.90
N THR A 37 0.30 -1.73 -4.94
CA THR A 37 0.98 -2.92 -4.43
C THR A 37 1.95 -2.55 -3.30
N VAL A 38 1.77 -3.16 -2.13
CA VAL A 38 2.56 -2.90 -0.92
C VAL A 38 3.46 -4.10 -0.62
N PRO A 39 4.79 -3.95 -0.55
CA PRO A 39 5.69 -5.06 -0.19
C PRO A 39 5.43 -5.56 1.24
N ARG A 40 5.54 -6.88 1.45
CA ARG A 40 5.37 -7.52 2.76
C ARG A 40 6.58 -7.38 3.68
N HIS A 41 7.22 -6.22 3.67
CA HIS A 41 8.33 -5.91 4.57
C HIS A 41 7.81 -5.23 5.83
N ARG A 42 8.42 -5.47 6.99
CA ARG A 42 8.04 -4.76 8.22
C ARG A 42 8.32 -3.26 8.10
N GLU A 43 9.41 -2.93 7.41
CA GLU A 43 9.87 -1.57 7.12
C GLU A 43 9.98 -1.37 5.61
N ILE A 44 9.43 -0.27 5.14
CA ILE A 44 9.40 0.14 3.75
C ILE A 44 10.26 1.40 3.63
N LYS A 45 11.13 1.43 2.62
CA LYS A 45 11.92 2.63 2.30
C LYS A 45 10.97 3.79 2.03
N GLU A 46 11.30 4.98 2.51
CA GLU A 46 10.42 6.15 2.35
C GLU A 46 10.17 6.52 0.89
N THR A 47 11.14 6.27 0.02
CA THR A 47 10.99 6.42 -1.44
C THR A 47 9.90 5.50 -1.99
N THR A 48 9.89 4.23 -1.58
CA THR A 48 8.86 3.26 -1.96
C THR A 48 7.50 3.64 -1.38
N ALA A 49 7.43 4.00 -0.10
CA ALA A 49 6.19 4.45 0.52
C ALA A 49 5.62 5.70 -0.16
N ARG A 50 6.48 6.67 -0.52
CA ARG A 50 6.08 7.87 -1.28
C ARG A 50 5.56 7.53 -2.68
N GLY A 51 6.20 6.58 -3.37
CA GLY A 51 5.72 6.09 -4.67
C GLY A 51 4.32 5.48 -4.55
N ILE A 52 4.09 4.64 -3.55
CA ILE A 52 2.77 4.03 -3.28
C ILE A 52 1.72 5.09 -2.96
N ARG A 53 2.05 6.09 -2.12
CA ARG A 53 1.12 7.20 -1.81
C ARG A 53 0.74 8.00 -3.05
N LYS A 54 1.70 8.29 -3.92
CA LYS A 54 1.46 9.00 -5.19
C LYS A 54 0.56 8.18 -6.11
N GLU A 55 0.82 6.87 -6.25
CA GLU A 55 -0.02 5.95 -7.02
C GLU A 55 -1.43 5.82 -6.43
N ALA A 56 -1.55 5.93 -5.11
CA ALA A 56 -2.82 5.94 -4.38
C ALA A 56 -3.55 7.30 -4.40
N GLY A 57 -2.93 8.36 -4.95
CA GLY A 57 -3.47 9.72 -4.94
C GLY A 57 -3.59 10.33 -3.54
N LEU A 58 -2.69 9.96 -2.63
CA LEU A 58 -2.61 10.49 -1.25
C LEU A 58 -1.59 11.62 -1.10
N LEU A 59 -0.86 11.94 -2.17
CA LEU A 59 0.22 12.92 -2.24
C LEU A 59 0.31 13.49 -3.64
#